data_AF-A0A655JGI4-F1
#
_entry.id   AF-A0A655JGI4-F1
#
_cell.length_a   1.000
_cell.length_b   1.000
_cell.length_c   1.000
_cell.angle_alpha   90.00
_cell.angle_beta   90.00
_cell.angle_gamma   90.00
#
_symmetry.space_group_name_H-M   'P 1'
#
loop_
_entity.id
_entity.type
_entity.pdbx_description
1 polymer ?
#
loop_
_entity_poly.entity_id
_entity_poly.type
_entity_poly.pdbx_seq_one_letter_code
_entity_poly.pdbx_strand_id
1 'polypeptide(L)' 'MLDAAPGVAVDYLELRDIGLGPMPLNGSGRLLVAARLGTTRLLDNIAIEIGTFAGTDRPDGYRAILESHWRN' A
#
# COMPACT_ATOMS: atom_id res chain seq x y z
N MET A 1 4.19 9.06 -7.67
CA MET A 1 4.04 8.96 -9.14
C MET A 1 4.67 7.65 -9.57
N LEU A 2 3.89 6.65 -10.01
CA LEU A 2 4.44 5.35 -10.47
C LEU A 2 5.15 5.45 -11.83
N ASP A 3 4.99 6.57 -12.55
CA ASP A 3 5.72 6.90 -13.78
C ASP A 3 7.22 7.24 -13.58
N ALA A 4 7.67 7.39 -12.34
CA ALA A 4 9.05 7.79 -12.07
C ALA A 4 10.05 6.62 -12.15
N ALA A 5 9.58 5.38 -12.30
CA ALA A 5 10.42 4.18 -12.35
C ALA A 5 10.45 3.60 -13.79
N PRO A 6 11.42 3.99 -14.63
CA PRO A 6 11.53 3.43 -15.98
C PRO A 6 11.76 1.91 -15.92
N GLY A 7 10.94 1.15 -16.64
CA GLY A 7 11.02 -0.31 -16.73
C GLY A 7 10.07 -1.09 -15.81
N VAL A 8 9.30 -0.41 -14.97
CA VAL A 8 8.27 -1.04 -14.13
C VAL A 8 6.91 -0.96 -14.84
N ALA A 9 6.45 -2.09 -15.36
CA ALA A 9 5.14 -2.20 -16.00
C ALA A 9 4.08 -2.61 -14.97
N VAL A 10 3.19 -1.70 -14.59
CA VAL A 10 2.15 -1.95 -13.59
C VAL A 10 1.06 -2.84 -14.19
N ASP A 11 0.80 -4.00 -13.57
CA ASP A 11 -0.30 -4.87 -13.94
C ASP A 11 -1.60 -4.37 -13.31
N TYR A 12 -1.58 -4.09 -12.00
CA TYR A 12 -2.70 -3.47 -11.29
C TYR A 12 -2.21 -2.67 -10.09
N LEU A 13 -2.99 -1.64 -9.76
CA LEU A 13 -2.91 -0.88 -8.53
C LEU A 13 -4.34 -0.71 -8.01
N GLU A 14 -4.70 -1.47 -6.99
CA GLU A 14 -6.07 -1.52 -6.48
C GLU A 14 -6.15 -1.20 -5.01
N LEU A 15 -7.12 -0.37 -4.65
CA LEU A 15 -7.45 -0.05 -3.27
C LEU A 15 -8.66 -0.87 -2.84
N ARG A 16 -8.50 -1.66 -1.77
CA ARG A 16 -9.51 -2.59 -1.25
C ARG A 16 -9.62 -2.47 0.26
N ASP A 17 -10.71 -2.95 0.84
CA ASP A 17 -10.82 -3.13 2.29
C ASP A 17 -9.82 -4.21 2.81
N ILE A 18 -9.62 -4.30 4.12
CA ILE A 18 -8.79 -5.32 4.79
C ILE A 18 -9.17 -6.76 4.39
N GLY A 19 -10.45 -7.00 4.08
CA GLY A 19 -10.98 -8.27 3.60
C GLY A 19 -11.00 -8.43 2.07
N LEU A 20 -10.32 -7.54 1.32
CA LEU A 20 -10.31 -7.49 -0.15
C LEU A 20 -11.67 -7.17 -0.80
N GLY A 21 -12.61 -6.67 0.01
CA GLY A 21 -13.89 -6.16 -0.46
C GLY A 21 -13.78 -4.77 -1.11
N PRO A 22 -14.90 -4.20 -1.57
CA PRO A 22 -14.94 -2.82 -2.04
C PRO A 22 -14.48 -1.87 -0.92
N MET A 23 -13.58 -0.94 -1.26
CA MET A 23 -13.06 0.03 -0.29
C MET A 23 -14.18 0.98 0.16
N PRO A 24 -14.44 1.14 1.47
CA PRO A 24 -15.31 2.18 1.97
C PRO A 24 -14.70 3.57 1.73
N LEU A 25 -15.52 4.62 1.59
CA LEU A 25 -15.03 5.99 1.35
C LEU A 25 -14.02 6.49 2.39
N ASN A 26 -14.12 5.99 3.63
CA ASN A 26 -13.21 6.25 4.73
C ASN A 26 -13.00 4.96 5.54
N GLY A 27 -11.80 4.75 6.08
CA GLY A 27 -11.46 3.59 6.90
C GLY A 27 -10.10 2.99 6.58
N SER A 28 -9.75 1.91 7.28
CA SER A 28 -8.56 1.11 7.00
C SER A 28 -8.79 0.23 5.77
N GLY A 29 -7.79 0.15 4.91
CA GLY A 29 -7.80 -0.68 3.72
C GLY A 29 -6.41 -1.18 3.36
N ARG A 30 -6.33 -1.82 2.21
CA ARG A 30 -5.10 -2.35 1.61
C ARG A 30 -4.97 -1.80 0.20
N LEU A 31 -3.82 -1.23 -0.08
CA LEU A 31 -3.39 -0.93 -1.44
C LEU A 31 -2.59 -2.13 -1.93
N LEU A 32 -3.06 -2.76 -3.00
CA LEU A 32 -2.41 -3.90 -3.65
C LEU A 32 -1.79 -3.43 -4.95
N VAL A 33 -0.54 -3.81 -5.18
CA VAL A 33 0.16 -3.54 -6.44
C VAL A 33 0.77 -4.81 -7.00
N ALA A 34 0.62 -4.98 -8.30
CA ALA A 34 1.42 -5.90 -9.07
C ALA A 34 2.13 -5.12 -10.17
N ALA A 35 3.43 -5.34 -10.31
CA ALA A 35 4.21 -4.75 -11.37
C ALA A 35 5.23 -5.74 -11.90
N ARG A 36 5.56 -5.62 -13.18
CA ARG A 36 6.57 -6.42 -13.86
C ARG A 36 7.83 -5.60 -14.08
N LEU A 37 8.96 -6.21 -13.76
CA LEU A 37 10.30 -5.72 -14.10
C LEU A 37 10.91 -6.72 -15.09
N GLY A 38 10.88 -6.39 -16.38
CA GLY A 38 11.19 -7.35 -17.43
C GLY A 38 10.20 -8.51 -17.45
N THR A 39 10.68 -9.74 -17.19
CA THR A 39 9.85 -10.95 -17.10
C THR A 39 9.42 -11.31 -15.67
N THR A 40 9.96 -10.60 -14.66
CA THR A 40 9.70 -10.92 -13.25
C THR A 40 8.50 -10.14 -12.75
N ARG A 41 7.56 -10.83 -12.10
CA ARG A 41 6.35 -10.23 -11.53
C ARG A 41 6.51 -10.02 -10.03
N LEU A 42 6.49 -8.76 -9.61
CA LEU A 42 6.57 -8.33 -8.23
C LEU A 42 5.17 -8.03 -7.70
N LEU A 43 4.94 -8.42 -6.45
CA LEU A 43 3.70 -8.20 -5.72
C LEU A 43 4.05 -7.49 -4.43
N ASP A 44 3.32 -6.42 -4.14
CA ASP A 44 3.44 -5.71 -2.87
C ASP A 44 2.04 -5.30 -2.39
N ASN A 45 1.88 -5.19 -1.08
CA ASN A 45 0.67 -4.68 -0.46
C ASN A 45 1.02 -3.86 0.77
N ILE A 46 0.29 -2.78 1.00
CA ILE A 46 0.48 -1.92 2.17
C ILE A 46 -0.86 -1.59 2.81
N ALA A 47 -0.88 -1.54 4.14
CA ALA A 47 -2.01 -1.04 4.90
C ALA A 47 -2.12 0.49 4.70
N ILE A 48 -3.33 0.97 4.43
CA ILE A 48 -3.62 2.39 4.23
C ILE A 48 -4.83 2.79 5.07
N GLU A 49 -4.83 4.01 5.59
CA GLU A 49 -6.00 4.60 6.24
C GLU A 49 -6.46 5.80 5.41
N ILE A 50 -7.75 5.81 5.03
CA ILE A 50 -8.35 6.87 4.22
C ILE A 50 -9.40 7.61 5.04
N GLY A 51 -9.40 8.94 4.98
CA GLY A 51 -10.44 9.78 5.60
C GLY A 51 -10.14 10.26 7.02
N THR A 52 -9.26 9.58 7.75
CA THR A 52 -8.45 10.27 8.76
C THR A 52 -7.49 11.14 7.95
N PHE A 53 -7.44 12.46 8.19
CA PHE A 53 -6.16 13.15 7.97
C PHE A 53 -5.12 12.22 8.57
N ALA A 54 -4.16 11.74 7.78
CA ALA A 54 -2.98 11.10 8.33
C ALA A 54 -2.54 12.03 9.45
N GLY A 55 -2.84 11.64 10.69
CA GLY A 55 -2.70 12.47 11.86
C GLY A 55 -1.22 12.51 12.17
N THR A 56 -0.46 13.17 11.31
CA THR A 56 0.85 13.69 11.61
C THR A 56 0.66 14.78 12.65
N ASP A 57 0.43 14.37 13.90
CA ASP A 57 1.01 15.07 15.03
C ASP A 57 2.31 14.39 15.50
N ARG A 58 2.89 13.52 14.66
CA ARG A 58 4.21 12.96 14.92
C ARG A 58 4.90 12.47 13.64
N PRO A 59 6.05 13.04 13.22
CA PRO A 59 6.80 12.56 12.05
C PRO A 59 7.37 11.13 12.19
N ASP A 60 7.24 10.50 13.35
CA ASP A 60 8.03 9.32 13.75
C ASP A 60 7.20 8.09 14.20
N GLY A 61 5.88 8.05 13.98
CA GLY A 61 5.01 6.98 14.55
C GLY A 61 4.67 5.79 13.64
N TYR A 62 4.41 6.01 12.34
CA TYR A 62 3.75 4.97 11.52
C TYR A 62 4.69 3.88 11.00
N ARG A 63 5.99 4.15 10.84
CA ARG A 63 6.97 3.14 10.36
C ARG A 63 7.28 2.08 11.39
N ALA A 64 7.24 2.40 12.69
CA ALA A 64 7.63 1.47 13.74
C ALA A 64 6.62 0.35 13.98
N ILE A 65 5.32 0.60 13.78
CA ILE A 65 4.26 -0.36 14.12
C ILE A 65 4.11 -1.46 13.05
N LEU A 66 4.30 -1.11 11.78
CA LEU A 66 4.11 -2.05 10.66
C LEU A 66 5.34 -2.93 10.39
N GLU A 67 6.56 -2.45 10.72
CA GLU A 67 7.80 -3.20 10.49
C GLU A 67 8.03 -4.30 11.55
N SER A 68 7.48 -4.19 12.76
CA SER A 68 7.71 -5.16 13.85
C SER A 68 6.89 -6.45 13.74
N HIS A 69 5.73 -6.40 13.07
CA HIS A 69 4.76 -7.51 13.05
C HIS A 69 5.23 -8.72 12.24
N TRP A 70 6.02 -8.51 11.19
CA TRP A 70 6.40 -9.56 10.23
C TRP A 70 7.77 -10.19 10.52
N ARG A 71 8.40 -9.75 11.60
CA ARG A 71 9.77 -10.11 11.98
C ARG A 71 9.76 -10.87 13.29
N ASN A 72 9.08 -12.02 13.30
CA ASN A 72 9.23 -13.04 14.33
C ASN A 72 9.20 -14.43 13.71
#